data_AF-A0AAD5T637-F1
#
_entry.id   AF-A0AAD5T637-F1
#
_cell.length_a   1.000
_cell.length_b   1.000
_cell.length_c   1.000
_cell.angle_alpha   90.00
_cell.angle_beta   90.00
_cell.angle_gamma   90.00
#
_symmetry.space_group_name_H-M   'P 1'
#
loop_
_entity.id
_entity.type
_entity.pdbx_description
1 polymer ?
#
loop_
_entity_poly.entity_id
_entity_poly.type
_entity_poly.pdbx_seq_one_letter_code
_entity_poly.pdbx_strand_id
1 'polypeptide(L)'
;MEVNEGKQSESEEGSRLGDLYTHVNSANPARPLLCPSPIAIGPGLVLRRAELSDGPALSAFNARIHFPSAGRSTNEIFTATSHAHPLLDPSCFTVIVNTDKNEIVSSVYSVPQVWFYSFADVRVPFLVTRPEAVGTDPEYRAQGFVKKHFDVHHEWAESLGAPLQFIGGMPLYYTRFGYDASPHRNAGVSGTYATISSIVAAKSPNFRFRLATVSDAEFLENVTRSACALRDEIWTDLNKEYWRNVIASRSAGNFTKYSLWILEHTDSLETEEQVFSAVGFVKINAFGGAVKRFELASDTDISWTEATKALLSWLPEFFLNHYPEYKAAISAAYVNESESSAPNVAEPTIDTKVTELDANWKFSLKFGKSHPAYTSVISSVLPIVEPPYYWYTRIGNQIQFLNQILPVLNARLKSSVLYARYNGVVILAKNYNNGTNAAILSVEKGVVVSVTTPSDVTIKTEQKNPEQVFVALGKTSLERMVLGFRTCSELLELNEVMASTYSAKFLDILFPRMRNDYISGLD
;
A
#
# COMPACT_ATOMS: atom_id res chain seq x y z
N MET A 1 4.76 39.21 7.92
CA MET A 1 3.61 38.95 7.01
C MET A 1 3.78 37.50 6.57
N GLU A 2 3.54 36.54 7.48
CA GLU A 2 4.10 35.18 7.33
C GLU A 2 3.22 34.09 7.99
N VAL A 3 1.90 34.32 8.06
CA VAL A 3 0.94 33.38 8.69
C VAL A 3 -0.15 32.91 7.70
N ASN A 4 -0.10 33.32 6.42
CA ASN A 4 -1.15 33.00 5.44
C ASN A 4 -0.82 31.91 4.41
N GLU A 5 0.46 31.58 4.16
CA GLU A 5 0.81 30.56 3.14
C GLU A 5 0.47 29.13 3.58
N GLY A 6 0.68 28.79 4.86
CA GLY A 6 0.44 27.43 5.39
C GLY A 6 -1.05 27.01 5.42
N LYS A 7 -1.97 27.96 5.69
CA LYS A 7 -3.42 27.68 5.66
C LYS A 7 -3.95 27.51 4.24
N GLN A 8 -3.37 28.21 3.27
CA GLN A 8 -3.79 28.10 1.87
C GLN A 8 -3.34 26.76 1.26
N SER A 9 -2.12 26.29 1.56
CA SER A 9 -1.63 24.99 1.11
C SER A 9 -2.41 23.81 1.69
N GLU A 10 -2.80 23.85 2.97
CA GLU A 10 -3.65 22.80 3.58
C GLU A 10 -5.05 22.78 2.98
N SER A 11 -5.61 23.94 2.63
CA SER A 11 -6.92 24.04 1.98
C SER A 11 -6.92 23.51 0.54
N GLU A 12 -5.84 23.73 -0.21
CA GLU A 12 -5.66 23.21 -1.57
C GLU A 12 -5.38 21.69 -1.55
N GLU A 13 -4.57 21.21 -0.61
CA GLU A 13 -4.34 19.77 -0.37
C GLU A 13 -5.66 19.05 -0.06
N GLY A 14 -6.45 19.59 0.88
CA GLY A 14 -7.74 19.04 1.27
C GLY A 14 -8.77 19.04 0.13
N SER A 15 -8.84 20.12 -0.65
CA SER A 15 -9.71 20.19 -1.84
C SER A 15 -9.34 19.12 -2.86
N ARG A 16 -8.05 19.01 -3.22
CA ARG A 16 -7.58 18.02 -4.19
C ARG A 16 -7.81 16.59 -3.70
N LEU A 17 -7.59 16.32 -2.42
CA LEU A 17 -7.85 15.00 -1.84
C LEU A 17 -9.34 14.60 -1.98
N GLY A 18 -10.25 15.52 -1.65
CA GLY A 18 -11.69 15.31 -1.80
C GLY A 18 -12.10 15.06 -3.26
N ASP A 19 -11.53 15.80 -4.20
CA ASP A 19 -11.78 15.63 -5.64
C ASP A 19 -11.34 14.24 -6.13
N LEU A 20 -10.16 13.76 -5.68
CA LEU A 20 -9.67 12.43 -6.04
C LEU A 20 -10.59 11.32 -5.51
N TYR A 21 -11.01 11.39 -4.25
CA TYR A 21 -11.95 10.42 -3.70
C TYR A 21 -13.30 10.44 -4.41
N THR A 22 -13.79 11.61 -4.79
CA THR A 22 -15.02 11.76 -5.57
C THR A 22 -14.87 11.13 -6.96
N HIS A 23 -13.76 11.41 -7.64
CA HIS A 23 -13.45 10.87 -8.96
C HIS A 23 -13.40 9.34 -8.98
N VAL A 24 -12.72 8.72 -8.01
CA VAL A 24 -12.57 7.25 -7.95
C VAL A 24 -13.68 6.51 -7.19
N ASN A 25 -14.67 7.23 -6.65
CA ASN A 25 -15.80 6.61 -5.97
C ASN A 25 -16.53 5.63 -6.90
N SER A 26 -16.88 4.45 -6.41
CA SER A 26 -17.61 3.43 -7.19
C SER A 26 -19.02 3.91 -7.61
N ALA A 27 -19.63 4.81 -6.84
CA ALA A 27 -20.91 5.41 -7.14
C ALA A 27 -20.82 6.59 -8.14
N ASN A 28 -19.60 7.03 -8.50
CA ASN A 28 -19.43 8.10 -9.48
C ASN A 28 -19.72 7.58 -10.90
N PRO A 29 -20.78 8.05 -11.59
CA PRO A 29 -21.11 7.58 -12.93
C PRO A 29 -20.06 7.99 -13.99
N ALA A 30 -19.23 8.99 -13.71
CA ALA A 30 -18.15 9.43 -14.58
C ALA A 30 -16.84 8.65 -14.36
N ARG A 31 -16.78 7.74 -13.36
CA ARG A 31 -15.60 6.91 -13.12
C ARG A 31 -15.34 6.02 -14.35
N PRO A 32 -14.14 6.06 -14.95
CA PRO A 32 -13.77 5.16 -16.05
C PRO A 32 -13.99 3.69 -15.68
N LEU A 33 -14.59 2.94 -16.61
CA LEU A 33 -14.90 1.51 -16.42
C LEU A 33 -13.64 0.67 -16.68
N LEU A 34 -13.36 -0.31 -15.81
CA LEU A 34 -12.18 -1.19 -15.91
C LEU A 34 -12.12 -1.97 -17.24
N CYS A 35 -13.25 -2.42 -17.75
CA CYS A 35 -13.38 -3.05 -19.05
C CYS A 35 -14.74 -2.61 -19.64
N PRO A 36 -14.76 -1.56 -20.47
CA PRO A 36 -16.01 -0.93 -20.91
C PRO A 36 -16.81 -1.79 -21.91
N SER A 37 -16.16 -2.75 -22.57
CA SER A 37 -16.82 -3.67 -23.49
C SER A 37 -16.16 -5.06 -23.44
N PRO A 38 -16.93 -6.15 -23.53
CA PRO A 38 -16.36 -7.49 -23.60
C PRO A 38 -15.38 -7.65 -24.76
N ILE A 39 -14.29 -8.39 -24.52
CA ILE A 39 -13.22 -8.65 -25.48
C ILE A 39 -13.20 -10.14 -25.76
N ALA A 40 -13.44 -10.54 -27.02
CA ALA A 40 -13.20 -11.90 -27.46
C ALA A 40 -11.68 -12.17 -27.46
N ILE A 41 -11.23 -13.18 -26.73
CA ILE A 41 -9.80 -13.50 -26.60
C ILE A 41 -9.44 -14.90 -27.14
N GLY A 42 -10.42 -15.63 -27.66
CA GLY A 42 -10.30 -16.93 -28.29
C GLY A 42 -11.67 -17.56 -28.57
N PRO A 43 -11.72 -18.72 -29.23
CA PRO A 43 -12.97 -19.47 -29.41
C PRO A 43 -13.62 -19.77 -28.06
N GLY A 44 -14.88 -19.36 -27.88
CA GLY A 44 -15.64 -19.58 -26.64
C GLY A 44 -15.11 -18.85 -25.41
N LEU A 45 -14.20 -17.87 -25.56
CA LEU A 45 -13.55 -17.18 -24.43
C LEU A 45 -13.71 -15.66 -24.52
N VAL A 46 -14.30 -15.09 -23.47
CA VAL A 46 -14.59 -13.65 -23.38
C VAL A 46 -13.99 -13.08 -22.10
N LEU A 47 -13.15 -12.05 -22.24
CA LEU A 47 -12.73 -11.20 -21.13
C LEU A 47 -13.76 -10.09 -20.94
N ARG A 48 -14.26 -9.90 -19.72
CA ARG A 48 -15.18 -8.81 -19.37
C ARG A 48 -15.00 -8.37 -17.93
N ARG A 49 -15.62 -7.25 -17.57
CA ARG A 49 -15.83 -6.87 -16.17
C ARG A 49 -16.76 -7.86 -15.48
N ALA A 50 -16.57 -8.09 -14.18
CA ALA A 50 -17.52 -8.89 -13.40
C ALA A 50 -18.83 -8.12 -13.18
N GLU A 51 -19.91 -8.87 -13.12
CA GLU A 51 -21.27 -8.41 -12.84
C GLU A 51 -21.73 -8.97 -11.50
N LEU A 52 -22.76 -8.38 -10.89
CA LEU A 52 -23.23 -8.80 -9.56
C LEU A 52 -23.58 -10.30 -9.50
N SER A 53 -24.10 -10.86 -10.61
CA SER A 53 -24.42 -12.28 -10.74
C SER A 53 -23.22 -13.22 -10.75
N ASP A 54 -22.00 -12.71 -10.99
CA ASP A 54 -20.79 -13.54 -10.95
C ASP A 54 -20.35 -13.88 -9.51
N GLY A 55 -20.92 -13.22 -8.49
CA GLY A 55 -20.47 -13.30 -7.09
C GLY A 55 -20.24 -14.73 -6.59
N PRO A 56 -21.22 -15.64 -6.68
CA PRO A 56 -21.05 -17.02 -6.23
C PRO A 56 -19.94 -17.76 -6.98
N ALA A 57 -19.92 -17.69 -8.32
CA ALA A 57 -18.95 -18.39 -9.16
C ALA A 57 -17.53 -17.85 -8.97
N LEU A 58 -17.38 -16.52 -8.88
CA LEU A 58 -16.09 -15.87 -8.71
C LEU A 58 -15.52 -16.10 -7.31
N SER A 59 -16.36 -16.12 -6.28
CA SER A 59 -15.95 -16.42 -4.92
C SER A 59 -15.47 -17.87 -4.78
N ALA A 60 -16.20 -18.83 -5.36
CA ALA A 60 -15.77 -20.23 -5.43
C ALA A 60 -14.47 -20.39 -6.22
N PHE A 61 -14.33 -19.68 -7.35
CA PHE A 61 -13.07 -19.64 -8.12
C PHE A 61 -11.90 -19.15 -7.27
N ASN A 62 -12.03 -17.99 -6.60
CA ASN A 62 -10.94 -17.43 -5.79
C ASN A 62 -10.63 -18.28 -4.54
N ALA A 63 -11.63 -18.95 -3.95
CA ALA A 63 -11.42 -19.92 -2.88
C ALA A 63 -10.53 -21.08 -3.32
N ARG A 64 -10.78 -21.62 -4.51
CA ARG A 64 -10.07 -22.77 -5.08
C ARG A 64 -8.68 -22.42 -5.60
N ILE A 65 -8.55 -21.26 -6.25
CA ILE A 65 -7.30 -20.85 -6.92
C ILE A 65 -6.29 -20.29 -5.93
N HIS A 66 -6.74 -19.59 -4.90
CA HIS A 66 -5.87 -18.96 -3.90
C HIS A 66 -5.92 -19.71 -2.58
N PHE A 67 -7.02 -19.55 -1.85
CA PHE A 67 -7.29 -20.19 -0.55
C PHE A 67 -8.71 -19.81 -0.08
N PRO A 68 -9.32 -20.57 0.87
CA PRO A 68 -10.70 -20.35 1.29
C PRO A 68 -11.07 -18.92 1.69
N SER A 69 -10.19 -18.21 2.42
CA SER A 69 -10.44 -16.83 2.84
C SER A 69 -10.44 -15.83 1.68
N ALA A 70 -9.79 -16.11 0.54
CA ALA A 70 -9.89 -15.28 -0.66
C ALA A 70 -11.30 -15.34 -1.27
N GLY A 71 -11.94 -16.51 -1.23
CA GLY A 71 -13.32 -16.67 -1.65
C GLY A 71 -14.28 -15.89 -0.77
N ARG A 72 -14.10 -15.93 0.56
CA ARG A 72 -14.88 -15.10 1.50
C ARG A 72 -14.68 -13.60 1.25
N SER A 73 -13.43 -13.14 1.13
CA SER A 73 -13.13 -11.74 0.80
C SER A 73 -13.75 -11.31 -0.52
N THR A 74 -13.77 -12.19 -1.52
CA THR A 74 -14.43 -11.94 -2.79
C THR A 74 -15.93 -11.80 -2.58
N ASN A 75 -16.58 -12.75 -1.89
CA ASN A 75 -18.02 -12.72 -1.63
C ASN A 75 -18.46 -11.43 -0.94
N GLU A 76 -17.70 -10.96 0.06
CA GLU A 76 -17.99 -9.72 0.78
C GLU A 76 -18.05 -8.48 -0.14
N ILE A 77 -17.25 -8.42 -1.20
CA ILE A 77 -17.30 -7.32 -2.18
C ILE A 77 -18.65 -7.32 -2.94
N PHE A 78 -19.27 -8.49 -3.10
CA PHE A 78 -20.55 -8.63 -3.80
C PHE A 78 -21.76 -8.49 -2.88
N THR A 79 -21.61 -8.72 -1.58
CA THR A 79 -22.73 -8.78 -0.62
C THR A 79 -22.74 -7.64 0.39
N ALA A 80 -21.68 -6.83 0.50
CA ALA A 80 -21.61 -5.73 1.46
C ALA A 80 -22.71 -4.68 1.21
N THR A 81 -23.68 -4.61 2.13
CA THR A 81 -24.79 -3.63 2.09
C THR A 81 -24.59 -2.47 3.06
N SER A 82 -23.74 -2.61 4.08
CA SER A 82 -23.43 -1.56 5.06
C SER A 82 -21.92 -1.38 5.23
N HIS A 83 -21.49 -0.11 5.33
CA HIS A 83 -20.08 0.28 5.44
C HIS A 83 -19.19 -0.30 4.31
N ALA A 84 -19.77 -0.57 3.13
CA ALA A 84 -19.04 -0.99 1.95
C ALA A 84 -17.93 0.02 1.61
N HIS A 85 -16.80 -0.48 1.14
CA HIS A 85 -15.67 0.39 0.83
C HIS A 85 -16.03 1.28 -0.37
N PRO A 86 -15.96 2.63 -0.26
CA PRO A 86 -16.53 3.53 -1.28
C PRO A 86 -15.86 3.41 -2.65
N LEU A 87 -14.62 2.91 -2.70
CA LEU A 87 -13.85 2.74 -3.93
C LEU A 87 -13.99 1.37 -4.59
N LEU A 88 -14.58 0.39 -3.91
CA LEU A 88 -14.50 -1.03 -4.30
C LEU A 88 -15.89 -1.62 -4.47
N ASP A 89 -16.08 -2.29 -5.60
CA ASP A 89 -17.33 -2.94 -5.98
C ASP A 89 -17.02 -4.18 -6.86
N PRO A 90 -18.01 -5.00 -7.20
CA PRO A 90 -17.83 -6.12 -8.14
C PRO A 90 -17.18 -5.72 -9.46
N SER A 91 -17.45 -4.49 -9.91
CA SER A 91 -16.99 -3.98 -11.19
C SER A 91 -15.46 -3.70 -11.22
N CYS A 92 -14.80 -3.76 -10.07
CA CYS A 92 -13.35 -3.75 -9.95
C CYS A 92 -12.68 -5.09 -10.34
N PHE A 93 -13.44 -6.15 -10.63
CA PHE A 93 -12.91 -7.40 -11.16
C PHE A 93 -13.01 -7.46 -12.68
N THR A 94 -11.99 -8.06 -13.31
CA THR A 94 -12.10 -8.62 -14.66
C THR A 94 -12.11 -10.13 -14.58
N VAL A 95 -12.94 -10.76 -15.40
CA VAL A 95 -13.06 -12.22 -15.51
C VAL A 95 -12.88 -12.64 -16.97
N ILE A 96 -12.32 -13.83 -17.17
CA ILE A 96 -12.42 -14.54 -18.45
C ILE A 96 -13.41 -15.68 -18.25
N VAL A 97 -14.44 -15.69 -19.09
CA VAL A 97 -15.49 -16.69 -19.08
C VAL A 97 -15.36 -17.61 -20.29
N ASN A 98 -15.38 -18.91 -20.04
CA ASN A 98 -15.67 -19.90 -21.06
C ASN A 98 -17.19 -19.91 -21.31
N THR A 99 -17.63 -19.42 -22.46
CA THR A 99 -19.05 -19.26 -22.78
C THR A 99 -19.74 -20.58 -23.08
N ASP A 100 -19.00 -21.61 -23.49
CA ASP A 100 -19.57 -22.93 -23.80
C ASP A 100 -19.93 -23.69 -22.51
N LYS A 101 -19.15 -23.47 -21.45
CA LYS A 101 -19.36 -24.07 -20.13
C LYS A 101 -20.06 -23.13 -19.13
N ASN A 102 -20.12 -21.83 -19.46
CA ASN A 102 -20.53 -20.76 -18.56
C ASN A 102 -19.70 -20.72 -17.26
N GLU A 103 -18.38 -20.83 -17.38
CA GLU A 103 -17.45 -20.93 -16.25
C GLU A 103 -16.43 -19.79 -16.25
N ILE A 104 -16.14 -19.22 -15.07
CA ILE A 104 -15.02 -18.31 -14.88
C ILE A 104 -13.71 -19.11 -14.82
N VAL A 105 -12.79 -18.84 -15.74
CA VAL A 105 -11.51 -19.57 -15.87
C VAL A 105 -10.29 -18.72 -15.51
N SER A 106 -10.46 -17.40 -15.38
CA SER A 106 -9.41 -16.47 -14.94
C SER A 106 -10.01 -15.21 -14.36
N SER A 107 -9.34 -14.60 -13.37
CA SER A 107 -9.78 -13.34 -12.75
C SER A 107 -8.60 -12.49 -12.26
N VAL A 108 -8.79 -11.17 -12.28
CA VAL A 108 -7.92 -10.17 -11.65
C VAL A 108 -8.78 -9.10 -10.97
N TYR A 109 -8.44 -8.77 -9.72
CA TYR A 109 -9.03 -7.67 -8.96
C TYR A 109 -8.21 -6.39 -9.14
N SER A 110 -8.83 -5.24 -9.44
CA SER A 110 -8.15 -3.97 -9.66
C SER A 110 -8.61 -2.92 -8.64
N VAL A 111 -7.70 -2.53 -7.75
CA VAL A 111 -7.96 -1.71 -6.56
C VAL A 111 -7.43 -0.29 -6.78
N PRO A 112 -8.29 0.73 -6.94
CA PRO A 112 -7.86 2.14 -6.94
C PRO A 112 -7.58 2.61 -5.52
N GLN A 113 -6.57 3.46 -5.35
CA GLN A 113 -6.17 4.00 -4.05
C GLN A 113 -5.66 5.44 -4.22
N VAL A 114 -5.66 6.20 -3.13
CA VAL A 114 -5.02 7.51 -3.05
C VAL A 114 -3.74 7.39 -2.24
N TRP A 115 -2.63 7.82 -2.81
CA TRP A 115 -1.34 7.93 -2.13
C TRP A 115 -0.93 9.38 -2.00
N PHE A 116 -0.07 9.66 -1.03
CA PHE A 116 0.65 10.92 -0.93
C PHE A 116 2.08 10.75 -1.38
N TYR A 117 2.60 11.78 -2.05
CA TYR A 117 4.02 12.01 -2.29
C TYR A 117 4.42 13.27 -1.52
N SER A 118 5.43 13.18 -0.66
CA SER A 118 5.69 14.18 0.37
C SER A 118 7.16 14.57 0.50
N PHE A 119 7.41 15.81 0.88
CA PHE A 119 8.72 16.33 1.27
C PHE A 119 8.55 17.55 2.19
N ALA A 120 9.16 17.49 3.38
CA ALA A 120 8.92 18.47 4.43
C ALA A 120 7.41 18.66 4.66
N ASP A 121 6.92 19.90 4.64
CA ASP A 121 5.49 20.20 4.83
C ASP A 121 4.66 20.09 3.54
N VAL A 122 5.29 19.81 2.39
CA VAL A 122 4.57 19.67 1.12
C VAL A 122 4.11 18.23 0.95
N ARG A 123 2.80 18.05 0.76
CA ARG A 123 2.16 16.75 0.53
C ARG A 123 1.25 16.84 -0.68
N VAL A 124 1.35 15.88 -1.59
CA VAL A 124 0.56 15.87 -2.81
C VAL A 124 -0.17 14.54 -2.96
N PRO A 125 -1.51 14.53 -2.89
CA PRO A 125 -2.27 13.32 -3.13
C PRO A 125 -2.37 13.03 -4.64
N PHE A 126 -2.29 11.75 -4.98
CA PHE A 126 -2.42 11.26 -6.36
C PHE A 126 -2.98 9.84 -6.40
N LEU A 127 -3.49 9.45 -7.57
CA LEU A 127 -4.11 8.14 -7.75
C LEU A 127 -3.06 7.09 -8.09
N VAL A 128 -3.27 5.92 -7.51
CA VAL A 128 -2.57 4.69 -7.86
C VAL A 128 -3.57 3.56 -8.06
N THR A 129 -3.15 2.53 -8.78
CA THR A 129 -3.96 1.31 -8.92
C THR A 129 -3.15 0.07 -8.63
N ARG A 130 -3.82 -0.94 -8.06
CA ARG A 130 -3.21 -2.23 -7.72
C ARG A 130 -4.00 -3.38 -8.33
N PRO A 131 -3.42 -4.17 -9.25
CA PRO A 131 -3.92 -5.50 -9.50
C PRO A 131 -3.65 -6.40 -8.28
N GLU A 132 -4.59 -7.29 -7.97
CA GLU A 132 -4.55 -8.20 -6.82
C GLU A 132 -5.34 -9.48 -7.16
N ALA A 133 -5.17 -10.54 -6.35
CA ALA A 133 -5.90 -11.81 -6.51
C ALA A 133 -5.81 -12.40 -7.94
N VAL A 134 -4.64 -12.28 -8.58
CA VAL A 134 -4.40 -12.70 -9.97
C VAL A 134 -4.44 -14.23 -10.07
N GLY A 135 -5.46 -14.78 -10.71
CA GLY A 135 -5.69 -16.22 -10.78
C GLY A 135 -6.13 -16.70 -12.15
N THR A 136 -5.56 -17.81 -12.62
CA THR A 136 -6.03 -18.54 -13.81
C THR A 136 -6.12 -20.03 -13.45
N ASP A 137 -7.24 -20.64 -13.85
CA ASP A 137 -7.49 -22.06 -13.70
C ASP A 137 -6.33 -22.88 -14.29
N PRO A 138 -5.81 -23.90 -13.58
CA PRO A 138 -4.73 -24.77 -14.08
C PRO A 138 -4.88 -25.23 -15.53
N GLU A 139 -6.08 -25.60 -15.97
CA GLU A 139 -6.31 -26.10 -17.34
C GLU A 139 -6.14 -25.01 -18.41
N TYR A 140 -6.25 -23.74 -18.02
CA TYR A 140 -6.20 -22.57 -18.89
C TYR A 140 -4.87 -21.79 -18.80
N ARG A 141 -3.89 -22.30 -18.05
CA ARG A 141 -2.58 -21.65 -17.90
C ARG A 141 -1.76 -21.68 -19.18
N ALA A 142 -0.75 -20.82 -19.24
CA ALA A 142 0.15 -20.65 -20.38
C ALA A 142 -0.50 -20.15 -21.69
N GLN A 143 -1.74 -19.64 -21.64
CA GLN A 143 -2.45 -19.07 -22.80
C GLN A 143 -2.41 -17.52 -22.86
N GLY A 144 -1.64 -16.88 -21.97
CA GLY A 144 -1.48 -15.42 -21.95
C GLY A 144 -2.62 -14.64 -21.29
N PHE A 145 -3.55 -15.30 -20.59
CA PHE A 145 -4.72 -14.67 -19.96
C PHE A 145 -4.38 -13.57 -18.95
N VAL A 146 -3.40 -13.81 -18.08
CA VAL A 146 -2.94 -12.78 -17.13
C VAL A 146 -2.44 -11.53 -17.87
N LYS A 147 -1.77 -11.68 -19.02
CA LYS A 147 -1.35 -10.54 -19.84
C LYS A 147 -2.57 -9.74 -20.31
N LYS A 148 -3.63 -10.41 -20.77
CA LYS A 148 -4.87 -9.74 -21.24
C LYS A 148 -5.55 -8.95 -20.12
N HIS A 149 -5.62 -9.51 -18.91
CA HIS A 149 -6.11 -8.77 -17.75
C HIS A 149 -5.24 -7.54 -17.42
N PHE A 150 -3.92 -7.68 -17.49
CA PHE A 150 -2.99 -6.58 -17.21
C PHE A 150 -3.05 -5.48 -18.28
N ASP A 151 -3.21 -5.83 -19.56
CA ASP A 151 -3.41 -4.85 -20.63
C ASP A 151 -4.65 -3.99 -20.34
N VAL A 152 -5.77 -4.61 -19.96
CA VAL A 152 -7.01 -3.94 -19.57
C VAL A 152 -6.83 -3.09 -18.31
N HIS A 153 -6.14 -3.62 -17.29
CA HIS A 153 -5.82 -2.86 -16.08
C HIS A 153 -4.96 -1.62 -16.37
N HIS A 154 -3.97 -1.73 -17.26
CA HIS A 154 -3.10 -0.62 -17.62
C HIS A 154 -3.84 0.48 -18.40
N GLU A 155 -4.73 0.10 -19.33
CA GLU A 155 -5.59 1.04 -20.04
C GLU A 155 -6.57 1.75 -19.09
N TRP A 156 -7.13 1.01 -18.13
CA TRP A 156 -7.98 1.59 -17.10
C TRP A 156 -7.22 2.54 -16.18
N ALA A 157 -6.02 2.16 -15.73
CA ALA A 157 -5.17 3.01 -14.89
C ALA A 157 -4.83 4.34 -15.57
N GLU A 158 -4.51 4.31 -16.88
CA GLU A 158 -4.29 5.52 -17.68
C GLU A 158 -5.56 6.38 -17.74
N SER A 159 -6.70 5.77 -18.06
CA SER A 159 -7.99 6.46 -18.16
C SER A 159 -8.44 7.07 -16.83
N LEU A 160 -8.10 6.42 -15.71
CA LEU A 160 -8.38 6.90 -14.36
C LEU A 160 -7.49 8.08 -13.95
N GLY A 161 -6.36 8.29 -14.66
CA GLY A 161 -5.33 9.24 -14.28
C GLY A 161 -4.44 8.76 -13.14
N ALA A 162 -4.22 7.45 -13.05
CA ALA A 162 -3.40 6.78 -12.04
C ALA A 162 -2.08 6.28 -12.68
N PRO A 163 -1.06 7.15 -12.81
CA PRO A 163 0.13 6.85 -13.59
C PRO A 163 1.03 5.79 -12.95
N LEU A 164 0.92 5.59 -11.63
CA LEU A 164 1.65 4.58 -10.87
C LEU A 164 0.74 3.39 -10.56
N GLN A 165 1.25 2.19 -10.85
CA GLN A 165 0.63 0.93 -10.44
C GLN A 165 1.58 0.16 -9.54
N PHE A 166 1.02 -0.63 -8.63
CA PHE A 166 1.83 -1.49 -7.76
C PHE A 166 1.13 -2.82 -7.47
N ILE A 167 1.88 -3.87 -7.15
CA ILE A 167 1.34 -5.20 -6.85
C ILE A 167 2.26 -5.99 -5.92
N GLY A 168 1.66 -6.79 -5.05
CA GLY A 168 2.36 -7.81 -4.27
C GLY A 168 2.40 -9.14 -5.01
N GLY A 169 3.48 -9.91 -4.87
CA GLY A 169 3.44 -11.32 -5.27
C GLY A 169 4.77 -11.86 -5.71
N MET A 170 4.75 -12.86 -6.57
CA MET A 170 5.88 -13.75 -6.83
C MET A 170 7.13 -13.03 -7.34
N PRO A 171 8.33 -13.46 -6.92
CA PRO A 171 9.57 -12.85 -7.39
C PRO A 171 9.66 -12.90 -8.93
N LEU A 172 10.04 -11.77 -9.55
CA LEU A 172 10.28 -11.60 -10.98
C LEU A 172 9.06 -11.81 -11.90
N TYR A 173 7.93 -12.34 -11.43
CA TYR A 173 6.80 -12.69 -12.29
C TYR A 173 6.26 -11.48 -13.06
N TYR A 174 6.03 -10.37 -12.36
CA TYR A 174 5.40 -9.17 -12.92
C TYR A 174 6.32 -8.33 -13.82
N THR A 175 7.62 -8.64 -13.87
CA THR A 175 8.58 -7.94 -14.76
C THR A 175 8.24 -8.09 -16.23
N ARG A 176 7.56 -9.18 -16.60
CA ARG A 176 7.03 -9.41 -17.95
C ARG A 176 5.92 -8.43 -18.35
N PHE A 177 5.31 -7.73 -17.39
CA PHE A 177 4.26 -6.73 -17.61
C PHE A 177 4.76 -5.29 -17.37
N GLY A 178 6.08 -5.10 -17.31
CA GLY A 178 6.70 -3.78 -17.14
C GLY A 178 6.77 -3.30 -15.70
N TYR A 179 6.59 -4.18 -14.71
CA TYR A 179 6.81 -3.85 -13.31
C TYR A 179 8.24 -4.13 -12.87
N ASP A 180 8.67 -3.50 -11.78
CA ASP A 180 9.97 -3.78 -11.16
C ASP A 180 9.87 -3.84 -9.65
N ALA A 181 10.75 -4.63 -9.05
CA ALA A 181 10.77 -4.90 -7.62
C ALA A 181 11.22 -3.66 -6.83
N SER A 182 10.29 -2.74 -6.58
CA SER A 182 10.49 -1.59 -5.71
C SER A 182 9.17 -0.96 -5.23
N PRO A 183 9.14 -0.34 -4.05
CA PRO A 183 10.20 -0.37 -3.05
C PRO A 183 10.09 -1.63 -2.16
N HIS A 184 10.83 -1.70 -1.05
CA HIS A 184 10.69 -2.80 -0.11
C HIS A 184 9.32 -2.81 0.57
N ARG A 185 8.89 -3.97 1.04
CA ARG A 185 7.70 -4.15 1.86
C ARG A 185 7.92 -5.23 2.90
N ASN A 186 7.14 -5.24 3.98
CA ASN A 186 7.18 -6.30 5.00
C ASN A 186 8.57 -6.54 5.65
N ALA A 187 9.46 -5.53 5.66
CA ALA A 187 10.60 -5.55 6.57
C ALA A 187 10.10 -5.49 8.02
N GLY A 188 10.88 -6.07 8.92
CA GLY A 188 10.60 -5.95 10.33
C GLY A 188 11.58 -6.68 11.22
N VAL A 189 11.17 -6.89 12.46
CA VAL A 189 11.94 -7.60 13.47
C VAL A 189 11.04 -8.59 14.21
N SER A 190 11.63 -9.63 14.79
CA SER A 190 10.92 -10.58 15.64
C SER A 190 11.71 -10.98 16.88
N GLY A 191 10.97 -11.58 17.81
CA GLY A 191 11.47 -12.16 19.04
C GLY A 191 10.68 -13.41 19.41
N THR A 192 11.01 -13.96 20.58
CA THR A 192 10.33 -15.12 21.18
C THR A 192 9.85 -14.72 22.57
N TYR A 193 9.10 -15.60 23.25
CA TYR A 193 8.75 -15.37 24.64
C TYR A 193 9.99 -15.14 25.53
N ALA A 194 11.07 -15.89 25.28
CA ALA A 194 12.31 -15.74 26.04
C ALA A 194 12.91 -14.32 25.91
N THR A 195 12.85 -13.71 24.72
CA THR A 195 13.44 -12.38 24.48
C THR A 195 12.65 -11.26 25.14
N ILE A 196 11.37 -11.49 25.49
CA ILE A 196 10.49 -10.52 26.15
C ILE A 196 10.13 -10.89 27.60
N SER A 197 10.62 -12.00 28.12
CA SER A 197 10.19 -12.57 29.42
C SER A 197 10.30 -11.58 30.60
N SER A 198 11.36 -10.77 30.64
CA SER A 198 11.53 -9.73 31.66
C SER A 198 10.55 -8.57 31.52
N ILE A 199 10.14 -8.24 30.29
CA ILE A 199 9.13 -7.21 30.00
C ILE A 199 7.76 -7.70 30.45
N VAL A 200 7.40 -8.94 30.10
CA VAL A 200 6.15 -9.58 30.51
C VAL A 200 6.05 -9.66 32.05
N ALA A 201 7.14 -10.03 32.73
CA ALA A 201 7.17 -10.10 34.18
C ALA A 201 7.02 -8.73 34.88
N ALA A 202 7.59 -7.67 34.29
CA ALA A 202 7.49 -6.31 34.83
C ALA A 202 6.05 -5.74 34.74
N LYS A 203 5.24 -6.25 33.80
CA LYS A 203 3.89 -5.75 33.47
C LYS A 203 3.88 -4.28 33.06
N SER A 204 2.74 -3.81 32.59
CA SER A 204 2.51 -2.40 32.23
C SER A 204 1.09 -2.01 32.62
N PRO A 205 0.76 -1.96 33.93
CA PRO A 205 -0.61 -1.84 34.42
C PRO A 205 -1.31 -0.53 34.02
N ASN A 206 -0.55 0.52 33.72
CA ASN A 206 -1.10 1.80 33.23
C ASN A 206 -1.60 1.71 31.79
N PHE A 207 -1.29 0.62 31.07
CA PHE A 207 -1.68 0.42 29.69
C PHE A 207 -2.67 -0.72 29.56
N ARG A 208 -3.62 -0.56 28.64
CA ARG A 208 -4.46 -1.66 28.18
C ARG A 208 -4.72 -1.57 26.69
N PHE A 209 -5.11 -2.70 26.11
CA PHE A 209 -5.52 -2.79 24.72
C PHE A 209 -6.99 -3.16 24.68
N ARG A 210 -7.82 -2.33 24.05
CA ARG A 210 -9.22 -2.65 23.76
C ARG A 210 -9.45 -2.78 22.27
N LEU A 211 -10.41 -3.60 21.86
CA LEU A 211 -10.81 -3.66 20.45
C LEU A 211 -11.29 -2.29 19.98
N ALA A 212 -10.88 -1.91 18.78
CA ALA A 212 -11.38 -0.72 18.11
C ALA A 212 -12.83 -0.92 17.67
N THR A 213 -13.59 0.15 17.74
CA THR A 213 -15.00 0.23 17.33
C THR A 213 -15.15 1.28 16.23
N VAL A 214 -16.32 1.33 15.58
CA VAL A 214 -16.58 2.29 14.49
C VAL A 214 -16.42 3.75 14.93
N SER A 215 -16.60 4.06 16.22
CA SER A 215 -16.37 5.40 16.76
C SER A 215 -14.89 5.79 16.84
N ASP A 216 -13.96 4.82 16.80
CA ASP A 216 -12.52 5.09 16.80
C ASP A 216 -11.98 5.44 15.40
N ALA A 217 -12.80 5.39 14.35
CA ALA A 217 -12.34 5.56 12.97
C ALA A 217 -11.66 6.92 12.70
N GLU A 218 -12.15 8.00 13.31
CA GLU A 218 -11.54 9.33 13.18
C GLU A 218 -10.22 9.43 13.94
N PHE A 219 -10.13 8.83 15.13
CA PHE A 219 -8.87 8.69 15.85
C PHE A 219 -7.83 7.91 15.02
N LEU A 220 -8.22 6.76 14.46
CA LEU A 220 -7.34 5.93 13.62
C LEU A 220 -6.84 6.68 12.36
N GLU A 221 -7.71 7.43 11.69
CA GLU A 221 -7.35 8.27 10.55
C GLU A 221 -6.32 9.34 10.95
N ASN A 222 -6.60 10.09 12.02
CA ASN A 222 -5.74 11.18 12.49
C ASN A 222 -4.37 10.67 12.91
N VAL A 223 -4.31 9.64 13.77
CA VAL A 223 -3.05 9.03 14.21
C VAL A 223 -2.26 8.51 13.02
N THR A 224 -2.93 7.83 12.07
CA THR A 224 -2.28 7.28 10.87
C THR A 224 -1.70 8.39 10.00
N ARG A 225 -2.48 9.42 9.66
CA ARG A 225 -2.02 10.53 8.80
C ARG A 225 -0.87 11.29 9.43
N SER A 226 -0.97 11.63 10.72
CA SER A 226 0.10 12.32 11.44
C SER A 226 1.39 11.50 11.45
N ALA A 227 1.30 10.20 11.75
CA ALA A 227 2.45 9.30 11.74
C ALA A 227 3.11 9.19 10.36
N CYS A 228 2.30 9.06 9.29
CA CYS A 228 2.80 9.01 7.92
C CYS A 228 3.44 10.34 7.52
N ALA A 229 2.78 11.47 7.75
CA ALA A 229 3.30 12.79 7.40
C ALA A 229 4.65 13.09 8.07
N LEU A 230 4.89 12.55 9.27
CA LEU A 230 6.15 12.73 10.00
C LEU A 230 7.29 11.84 9.49
N ARG A 231 7.00 10.63 8.99
CA ARG A 231 8.01 9.58 8.78
C ARG A 231 8.10 9.04 7.36
N ASP A 232 7.04 9.21 6.58
CA ASP A 232 6.86 8.57 5.28
C ASP A 232 6.81 9.64 4.18
N GLU A 233 7.65 9.46 3.15
CA GLU A 233 7.63 10.34 1.96
C GLU A 233 6.65 9.84 0.90
N ILE A 234 6.31 8.55 0.92
CA ILE A 234 5.22 7.97 0.14
C ILE A 234 4.40 7.07 1.05
N TRP A 235 3.09 7.30 1.07
CA TRP A 235 2.17 6.51 1.91
C TRP A 235 0.77 6.50 1.32
N THR A 236 0.00 5.48 1.69
CA THR A 236 -1.40 5.31 1.27
C THR A 236 -2.32 6.02 2.24
N ASP A 237 -3.23 6.83 1.73
CA ASP A 237 -4.25 7.46 2.57
C ASP A 237 -5.27 6.43 3.05
N LEU A 238 -5.48 6.40 4.37
CA LEU A 238 -6.44 5.52 5.04
C LEU A 238 -7.44 6.41 5.78
N ASN A 239 -8.46 6.86 5.05
CA ASN A 239 -9.48 7.76 5.57
C ASN A 239 -10.43 7.07 6.57
N LYS A 240 -11.29 7.86 7.22
CA LYS A 240 -12.30 7.36 8.15
C LYS A 240 -13.18 6.26 7.57
N GLU A 241 -13.61 6.39 6.32
CA GLU A 241 -14.47 5.42 5.64
C GLU A 241 -13.76 4.07 5.48
N TYR A 242 -12.47 4.06 5.17
CA TYR A 242 -11.64 2.85 5.18
C TYR A 242 -11.64 2.19 6.57
N TRP A 243 -11.37 2.94 7.64
CA TRP A 243 -11.34 2.38 8.99
C TRP A 243 -12.69 1.81 9.42
N ARG A 244 -13.80 2.51 9.10
CA ARG A 244 -15.15 2.00 9.35
C ARG A 244 -15.40 0.68 8.63
N ASN A 245 -15.01 0.58 7.36
CA ASN A 245 -15.13 -0.67 6.58
C ASN A 245 -14.32 -1.81 7.20
N VAL A 246 -13.06 -1.57 7.58
CA VAL A 246 -12.18 -2.60 8.17
C VAL A 246 -12.76 -3.14 9.48
N ILE A 247 -13.35 -2.26 10.30
CA ILE A 247 -13.94 -2.62 11.60
C ILE A 247 -15.27 -3.34 11.41
N ALA A 248 -16.19 -2.78 10.62
CA ALA A 248 -17.60 -3.19 10.59
C ALA A 248 -17.96 -4.22 9.52
N SER A 249 -17.28 -4.24 8.36
CA SER A 249 -17.75 -5.01 7.20
C SER A 249 -17.02 -6.33 6.96
N ARG A 250 -15.85 -6.54 7.57
CA ARG A 250 -15.02 -7.73 7.30
C ARG A 250 -15.33 -8.86 8.26
N SER A 251 -15.76 -10.01 7.74
CA SER A 251 -15.96 -11.22 8.56
C SER A 251 -14.64 -11.71 9.18
N ALA A 252 -14.70 -12.54 10.22
CA ALA A 252 -13.51 -13.12 10.82
C ALA A 252 -12.70 -13.98 9.83
N GLY A 253 -13.37 -14.54 8.81
CA GLY A 253 -12.77 -15.40 7.80
C GLY A 253 -12.22 -14.67 6.56
N ASN A 254 -12.31 -13.33 6.51
CA ASN A 254 -11.75 -12.53 5.41
C ASN A 254 -10.20 -12.55 5.42
N PHE A 255 -9.58 -12.74 4.25
CA PHE A 255 -8.12 -12.78 4.10
C PHE A 255 -7.41 -11.50 4.55
N THR A 256 -8.03 -10.35 4.34
CA THR A 256 -7.52 -9.03 4.74
C THR A 256 -8.16 -8.55 6.05
N LYS A 257 -8.69 -9.48 6.86
CA LYS A 257 -9.12 -9.16 8.22
C LYS A 257 -7.92 -8.71 9.05
N TYR A 258 -8.10 -7.60 9.76
CA TYR A 258 -7.18 -7.14 10.78
C TYR A 258 -7.87 -7.12 12.13
N SER A 259 -7.12 -7.47 13.18
CA SER A 259 -7.51 -7.15 14.54
C SER A 259 -6.95 -5.76 14.86
N LEU A 260 -7.84 -4.81 15.11
CA LEU A 260 -7.51 -3.43 15.45
C LEU A 260 -7.75 -3.20 16.93
N TRP A 261 -6.72 -2.70 17.62
CA TRP A 261 -6.79 -2.44 19.06
C TRP A 261 -6.32 -1.03 19.36
N ILE A 262 -7.06 -0.33 20.20
CA ILE A 262 -6.68 0.96 20.75
C ILE A 262 -5.77 0.72 21.96
N LEU A 263 -4.60 1.34 21.94
CA LEU A 263 -3.73 1.44 23.10
C LEU A 263 -4.27 2.58 23.96
N GLU A 264 -4.65 2.25 25.20
CA GLU A 264 -5.10 3.23 26.16
C GLU A 264 -4.14 3.34 27.34
N HIS A 265 -4.05 4.54 27.93
CA HIS A 265 -3.23 4.84 29.09
C HIS A 265 -4.05 5.48 30.22
N THR A 266 -3.67 5.22 31.48
CA THR A 266 -4.12 5.94 32.67
C THR A 266 -2.93 6.47 33.46
N ASP A 267 -3.02 7.74 33.92
CA ASP A 267 -2.00 8.37 34.77
C ASP A 267 -2.12 7.94 36.25
N SER A 268 -3.25 7.34 36.63
CA SER A 268 -3.51 6.89 37.99
C SER A 268 -4.07 5.47 38.02
N LEU A 269 -3.46 4.64 38.88
CA LEU A 269 -3.96 3.32 39.24
C LEU A 269 -4.70 3.32 40.58
N GLU A 270 -4.75 4.46 41.27
CA GLU A 270 -5.17 4.57 42.68
C GLU A 270 -6.67 4.86 42.87
N THR A 271 -7.42 5.18 41.81
CA THR A 271 -8.86 5.49 41.88
C THR A 271 -9.73 4.28 41.56
N GLU A 272 -10.89 4.15 42.22
CA GLU A 272 -11.88 3.08 41.94
C GLU A 272 -12.46 3.17 40.52
N GLU A 273 -12.55 4.38 39.94
CA GLU A 273 -12.80 4.60 38.51
C GLU A 273 -11.51 5.03 37.82
N GLN A 274 -10.91 4.10 37.07
CA GLN A 274 -9.75 4.39 36.22
C GLN A 274 -10.22 4.96 34.88
N VAL A 275 -9.82 6.20 34.58
CA VAL A 275 -10.11 6.84 33.30
C VAL A 275 -8.96 6.55 32.35
N PHE A 276 -9.25 5.79 31.30
CA PHE A 276 -8.30 5.45 30.25
C PHE A 276 -8.52 6.35 29.03
N SER A 277 -7.44 6.92 28.51
CA SER A 277 -7.44 7.73 27.29
C SER A 277 -6.75 6.99 26.15
N ALA A 278 -7.28 7.10 24.93
CA ALA A 278 -6.64 6.54 23.74
C ALA A 278 -5.35 7.30 23.42
N VAL A 279 -4.22 6.60 23.38
CA VAL A 279 -2.88 7.17 23.13
C VAL A 279 -2.21 6.60 21.88
N GLY A 280 -2.79 5.55 21.29
CA GLY A 280 -2.29 4.95 20.08
C GLY A 280 -3.15 3.79 19.61
N PHE A 281 -2.66 3.03 18.63
CA PHE A 281 -3.32 1.81 18.19
C PHE A 281 -2.34 0.79 17.62
N VAL A 282 -2.78 -0.46 17.56
CA VAL A 282 -2.08 -1.57 16.93
C VAL A 282 -2.98 -2.28 15.92
N LYS A 283 -2.43 -2.59 14.74
CA LYS A 283 -3.08 -3.35 13.67
C LYS A 283 -2.35 -4.67 13.49
N ILE A 284 -3.02 -5.77 13.78
CA ILE A 284 -2.49 -7.13 13.67
C ILE A 284 -3.16 -7.84 12.51
N ASN A 285 -2.38 -8.45 11.63
CA ASN A 285 -2.93 -9.26 10.55
C ASN A 285 -3.51 -10.56 11.11
N ALA A 286 -4.79 -10.82 10.88
CA ALA A 286 -5.41 -12.09 11.24
C ALA A 286 -4.73 -13.25 10.49
N PHE A 287 -4.23 -12.99 9.27
CA PHE A 287 -3.39 -13.93 8.53
C PHE A 287 -1.94 -13.90 9.05
N GLY A 288 -1.60 -14.84 9.92
CA GLY A 288 -0.23 -15.06 10.40
C GLY A 288 0.17 -14.31 11.68
N GLY A 289 -0.69 -13.43 12.22
CA GLY A 289 -0.51 -12.81 13.53
C GLY A 289 0.58 -11.72 13.59
N ALA A 290 1.18 -11.36 12.46
CA ALA A 290 2.17 -10.30 12.42
C ALA A 290 1.54 -8.94 12.73
N VAL A 291 2.19 -8.15 13.58
CA VAL A 291 1.81 -6.77 13.84
C VAL A 291 2.22 -5.93 12.64
N LYS A 292 1.25 -5.37 11.92
CA LYS A 292 1.46 -4.65 10.66
C LYS A 292 1.52 -3.14 10.81
N ARG A 293 1.03 -2.61 11.93
CA ARG A 293 1.10 -1.19 12.28
C ARG A 293 1.03 -0.99 13.78
N PHE A 294 1.78 -0.03 14.29
CA PHE A 294 1.74 0.39 15.69
C PHE A 294 2.08 1.87 15.75
N GLU A 295 1.11 2.71 16.15
CA GLU A 295 1.24 4.16 16.10
C GLU A 295 0.78 4.80 17.40
N LEU A 296 1.39 5.93 17.72
CA LEU A 296 1.02 6.79 18.84
C LEU A 296 0.38 8.07 18.32
N ALA A 297 -0.62 8.57 19.05
CA ALA A 297 -1.23 9.86 18.76
C ALA A 297 -0.19 10.98 18.89
N SER A 298 -0.24 11.98 18.02
CA SER A 298 0.79 13.03 17.96
C SER A 298 0.80 13.96 19.17
N ASP A 299 -0.30 13.98 19.93
CA ASP A 299 -0.53 14.78 21.12
C ASP A 299 -0.33 13.99 22.43
N THR A 300 0.13 12.74 22.35
CA THR A 300 0.42 11.95 23.55
C THR A 300 1.82 12.22 24.10
N ASP A 301 1.94 12.23 25.42
CA ASP A 301 3.23 12.31 26.13
C ASP A 301 3.88 10.92 26.32
N ILE A 302 3.21 9.84 25.89
CA ILE A 302 3.73 8.47 26.03
C ILE A 302 4.94 8.25 25.14
N SER A 303 6.03 7.79 25.76
CA SER A 303 7.25 7.47 25.01
C SER A 303 7.10 6.17 24.20
N TRP A 304 7.84 6.08 23.08
CA TRP A 304 7.96 4.83 22.32
C TRP A 304 8.51 3.67 23.15
N THR A 305 9.30 3.94 24.19
CA THR A 305 9.83 2.91 25.10
C THR A 305 8.71 2.29 25.93
N GLU A 306 7.85 3.11 26.53
CA GLU A 306 6.72 2.65 27.33
C GLU A 306 5.70 1.91 26.47
N ALA A 307 5.29 2.53 25.36
CA ALA A 307 4.32 1.94 24.44
C ALA A 307 4.81 0.59 23.86
N THR A 308 6.09 0.50 23.48
CA THR A 308 6.65 -0.75 22.94
C THR A 308 6.70 -1.83 24.01
N LYS A 309 7.09 -1.51 25.25
CA LYS A 309 7.04 -2.47 26.36
C LYS A 309 5.62 -2.93 26.65
N ALA A 310 4.64 -2.02 26.63
CA ALA A 310 3.23 -2.36 26.80
C ALA A 310 2.75 -3.33 25.71
N LEU A 311 3.07 -3.05 24.44
CA LEU A 311 2.75 -3.95 23.31
C LEU A 311 3.39 -5.33 23.52
N LEU A 312 4.69 -5.39 23.77
CA LEU A 312 5.41 -6.65 23.95
C LEU A 312 4.90 -7.45 25.17
N SER A 313 4.55 -6.77 26.26
CA SER A 313 3.94 -7.37 27.44
C SER A 313 2.56 -7.98 27.14
N TRP A 314 1.78 -7.36 26.26
CA TRP A 314 0.41 -7.78 25.93
C TRP A 314 0.34 -8.85 24.82
N LEU A 315 1.30 -8.90 23.89
CA LEU A 315 1.25 -9.84 22.76
C LEU A 315 1.02 -11.31 23.17
N PRO A 316 1.67 -11.88 24.21
CA PRO A 316 1.38 -13.23 24.66
C PRO A 316 -0.10 -13.48 24.95
N GLU A 317 -0.75 -12.54 25.63
CA GLU A 317 -2.18 -12.60 25.96
C GLU A 317 -3.04 -12.58 24.70
N PHE A 318 -2.72 -11.70 23.74
CA PHE A 318 -3.41 -11.67 22.44
C PHE A 318 -3.34 -13.02 21.71
N PHE A 319 -2.16 -13.64 21.70
CA PHE A 319 -1.95 -14.92 21.01
C PHE A 319 -2.63 -16.10 21.70
N LEU A 320 -2.86 -16.03 23.01
CA LEU A 320 -3.61 -17.03 23.78
C LEU A 320 -5.12 -16.85 23.62
N ASN A 321 -5.60 -15.61 23.74
CA ASN A 321 -7.02 -15.32 23.97
C ASN A 321 -7.78 -14.91 22.71
N HIS A 322 -7.10 -14.43 21.66
CA HIS A 322 -7.77 -13.85 20.48
C HIS A 322 -7.31 -14.45 19.15
N TYR A 323 -5.99 -14.66 18.99
CA TYR A 323 -5.46 -15.16 17.72
C TYR A 323 -6.00 -16.54 17.26
N PRO A 324 -6.30 -17.52 18.15
CA PRO A 324 -6.82 -18.82 17.73
C PRO A 324 -8.12 -18.71 16.93
N GLU A 325 -9.04 -17.84 17.33
CA GLU A 325 -10.32 -17.58 16.66
C GLU A 325 -10.12 -17.07 15.23
N TYR A 326 -9.30 -16.03 15.08
CA TYR A 326 -8.92 -15.51 13.76
C TYR A 326 -8.29 -16.57 12.86
N LYS A 327 -7.39 -17.38 13.43
CA LYS A 327 -6.67 -18.41 12.68
C LYS A 327 -7.61 -19.48 12.14
N ALA A 328 -8.58 -19.97 12.92
CA ALA A 328 -9.49 -20.98 12.38
C ALA A 328 -10.54 -20.38 11.44
N ALA A 329 -11.04 -19.16 11.70
CA ALA A 329 -11.97 -18.50 10.78
C ALA A 329 -11.35 -18.32 9.38
N ILE A 330 -10.08 -17.90 9.31
CA ILE A 330 -9.33 -17.77 8.05
C ILE A 330 -9.11 -19.13 7.39
N SER A 331 -8.79 -20.17 8.18
CA SER A 331 -8.45 -21.50 7.65
C SER A 331 -9.67 -22.37 7.32
N ALA A 332 -10.86 -21.99 7.78
CA ALA A 332 -12.09 -22.73 7.55
C ALA A 332 -12.35 -22.90 6.05
N ALA A 333 -12.86 -24.08 5.65
CA ALA A 333 -13.24 -24.34 4.28
C ALA A 333 -14.21 -23.28 3.76
N TYR A 334 -14.16 -22.99 2.46
CA TYR A 334 -15.13 -22.11 1.82
C TYR A 334 -16.37 -22.92 1.49
N VAL A 335 -17.55 -22.39 1.82
CA VAL A 335 -18.85 -22.98 1.48
C VAL A 335 -19.59 -21.98 0.61
N ASN A 336 -20.04 -22.41 -0.56
CA ASN A 336 -20.80 -21.56 -1.47
C ASN A 336 -22.26 -21.53 -1.01
N GLU A 337 -22.76 -20.36 -0.61
CA GLU A 337 -24.13 -20.21 -0.05
C GLU A 337 -25.22 -20.61 -1.06
N SER A 338 -24.96 -20.50 -2.37
CA SER A 338 -25.91 -20.92 -3.42
C SER A 338 -26.14 -22.44 -3.50
N GLU A 339 -25.25 -23.25 -2.92
CA GLU A 339 -25.38 -24.71 -2.84
C GLU A 339 -25.86 -25.19 -1.45
N SER A 340 -25.99 -24.27 -0.50
CA SER A 340 -26.34 -24.55 0.89
C SER A 340 -27.78 -24.11 1.17
N SER A 341 -28.70 -25.07 1.26
CA SER A 341 -30.03 -24.85 1.85
C SER A 341 -30.00 -24.70 3.38
N ALA A 342 -28.82 -24.51 3.99
CA ALA A 342 -28.65 -24.37 5.43
C ALA A 342 -28.51 -22.89 5.82
N PRO A 343 -29.13 -22.46 6.94
CA PRO A 343 -29.00 -21.09 7.44
C PRO A 343 -27.54 -20.79 7.75
N ASN A 344 -27.14 -19.51 7.55
CA ASN A 344 -25.84 -18.92 7.90
C ASN A 344 -25.11 -19.75 8.96
N VAL A 345 -24.10 -20.51 8.53
CA VAL A 345 -23.25 -21.26 9.45
C VAL A 345 -22.62 -20.21 10.36
N ALA A 346 -23.01 -20.22 11.63
CA ALA A 346 -22.41 -19.39 12.65
C ALA A 346 -20.89 -19.48 12.54
N GLU A 347 -20.19 -18.34 12.60
CA GLU A 347 -18.74 -18.34 12.64
C GLU A 347 -18.28 -19.37 13.68
N PRO A 348 -17.33 -20.26 13.34
CA PRO A 348 -16.95 -21.35 14.24
C PRO A 348 -16.47 -20.75 15.57
N THR A 349 -17.30 -20.90 16.61
CA THR A 349 -16.89 -20.63 17.98
C THR A 349 -15.87 -21.69 18.35
N ILE A 350 -14.60 -21.32 18.34
CA ILE A 350 -13.54 -22.20 18.82
C ILE A 350 -13.61 -22.22 20.34
N ASP A 351 -14.18 -23.27 20.90
CA ASP A 351 -14.24 -23.48 22.35
C ASP A 351 -12.90 -24.01 22.93
N THR A 352 -11.87 -24.21 22.10
CA THR A 352 -10.53 -24.55 22.57
C THR A 352 -9.77 -23.28 22.97
N LYS A 353 -9.88 -22.90 24.25
CA LYS A 353 -8.97 -21.95 24.88
C LYS A 353 -7.55 -22.52 24.81
N VAL A 354 -6.66 -21.83 24.11
CA VAL A 354 -5.22 -22.12 24.16
C VAL A 354 -4.73 -21.67 25.52
N THR A 355 -4.27 -22.60 26.36
CA THR A 355 -3.85 -22.31 27.73
C THR A 355 -2.38 -21.92 27.85
N GLU A 356 -1.56 -22.26 26.85
CA GLU A 356 -0.13 -21.96 26.82
C GLU A 356 0.35 -21.73 25.38
N LEU A 357 1.34 -20.86 25.21
CA LEU A 357 1.98 -20.61 23.92
C LEU A 357 2.91 -21.78 23.56
N ASP A 358 3.08 -22.04 22.27
CA ASP A 358 4.09 -23.00 21.78
C ASP A 358 5.48 -22.62 22.32
N ALA A 359 6.30 -23.61 22.70
CA ALA A 359 7.67 -23.38 23.16
C ALA A 359 8.52 -22.60 22.15
N ASN A 360 8.22 -22.71 20.86
CA ASN A 360 8.86 -21.99 19.77
C ASN A 360 8.04 -20.78 19.29
N TRP A 361 7.10 -20.28 20.10
CA TRP A 361 6.29 -19.11 19.77
C TRP A 361 7.17 -17.91 19.44
N LYS A 362 6.79 -17.25 18.34
CA LYS A 362 7.44 -16.07 17.79
C LYS A 362 6.38 -15.02 17.51
N PHE A 363 6.74 -13.77 17.73
CA PHE A 363 5.98 -12.61 17.27
C PHE A 363 6.80 -11.84 16.26
N SER A 364 6.14 -11.19 15.30
CA SER A 364 6.80 -10.37 14.28
C SER A 364 6.18 -8.98 14.25
N LEU A 365 7.04 -7.96 14.29
CA LEU A 365 6.70 -6.54 14.15
C LEU A 365 7.13 -6.08 12.76
N LYS A 366 6.19 -5.85 11.85
CA LYS A 366 6.41 -5.53 10.44
C LYS A 366 6.07 -4.08 10.14
N PHE A 367 6.91 -3.14 10.55
CA PHE A 367 6.68 -1.70 10.48
C PHE A 367 7.60 -0.98 9.47
N GLY A 368 8.37 -1.74 8.68
CA GLY A 368 9.40 -1.18 7.80
C GLY A 368 10.80 -1.39 8.35
N LYS A 369 11.74 -0.51 7.98
CA LYS A 369 13.15 -0.61 8.39
C LYS A 369 13.53 0.25 9.58
N SER A 370 12.82 1.37 9.78
CA SER A 370 13.30 2.48 10.61
C SER A 370 12.24 2.94 11.62
N HIS A 371 11.40 2.02 12.12
CA HIS A 371 10.32 2.37 13.03
C HIS A 371 10.84 2.70 14.44
N PRO A 372 10.37 3.76 15.12
CA PRO A 372 10.87 4.15 16.45
C PRO A 372 10.76 3.05 17.52
N ALA A 373 9.74 2.18 17.42
CA ALA A 373 9.58 1.03 18.31
C ALA A 373 10.76 0.04 18.26
N TYR A 374 11.54 0.00 17.18
CA TYR A 374 12.68 -0.93 17.06
C TYR A 374 13.89 -0.49 17.87
N THR A 375 14.07 0.82 18.01
CA THR A 375 15.21 1.42 18.72
C THR A 375 14.86 1.84 20.15
N SER A 376 13.59 1.77 20.54
CA SER A 376 13.13 2.11 21.90
C SER A 376 13.36 1.02 22.94
N VAL A 377 13.76 -0.18 22.51
CA VAL A 377 14.13 -1.31 23.37
C VAL A 377 15.52 -1.81 23.03
N ILE A 378 16.17 -2.49 23.97
CA ILE A 378 17.49 -3.09 23.73
C ILE A 378 17.40 -4.16 22.64
N SER A 379 18.42 -4.28 21.79
CA SER A 379 18.40 -5.15 20.62
C SER A 379 18.21 -6.64 20.93
N SER A 380 18.56 -7.09 22.14
CA SER A 380 18.31 -8.48 22.58
C SER A 380 16.83 -8.82 22.76
N VAL A 381 15.94 -7.82 22.86
CA VAL A 381 14.48 -8.00 22.92
C VAL A 381 13.91 -8.32 21.53
N LEU A 382 14.49 -7.71 20.48
CA LEU A 382 14.10 -7.86 19.07
C LEU A 382 15.30 -8.33 18.23
N PRO A 383 15.89 -9.52 18.52
CA PRO A 383 17.17 -9.90 17.96
C PRO A 383 17.10 -10.40 16.52
N ILE A 384 15.91 -10.76 16.03
CA ILE A 384 15.74 -11.34 14.69
C ILE A 384 15.36 -10.22 13.72
N VAL A 385 16.22 -9.95 12.74
CA VAL A 385 15.89 -9.07 11.62
C VAL A 385 15.21 -9.90 10.54
N GLU A 386 14.02 -9.48 10.13
CA GLU A 386 13.27 -10.13 9.06
C GLU A 386 13.44 -9.34 7.77
N PRO A 387 14.04 -9.95 6.72
CA PRO A 387 14.37 -9.23 5.50
C PRO A 387 13.10 -8.73 4.79
N PRO A 388 13.18 -7.57 4.13
CA PRO A 388 12.08 -7.09 3.32
C PRO A 388 11.79 -8.02 2.14
N TYR A 389 10.53 -8.01 1.75
CA TYR A 389 10.09 -8.39 0.42
C TYR A 389 9.99 -7.14 -0.48
N TYR A 390 9.38 -7.25 -1.66
CA TYR A 390 9.22 -6.14 -2.60
C TYR A 390 7.76 -5.92 -2.98
N TRP A 391 7.38 -4.65 -3.09
CA TRP A 391 6.34 -4.28 -4.04
C TRP A 391 6.89 -4.39 -5.46
N TYR A 392 6.02 -4.66 -6.42
CA TYR A 392 6.32 -4.51 -7.83
C TYR A 392 5.62 -3.26 -8.33
N THR A 393 6.33 -2.32 -8.94
CA THR A 393 5.76 -1.03 -9.38
C THR A 393 5.99 -0.78 -10.86
N ARG A 394 5.08 -0.02 -11.47
CA ARG A 394 5.12 0.38 -12.88
C ARG A 394 4.65 1.82 -12.99
N ILE A 395 5.38 2.65 -13.75
CA ILE A 395 4.93 3.98 -14.15
C ILE A 395 4.53 3.95 -15.62
N GLY A 396 3.22 3.89 -15.87
CA GLY A 396 2.63 3.87 -17.20
C GLY A 396 2.89 5.17 -17.97
N ASN A 397 2.54 6.29 -17.34
CA ASN A 397 2.72 7.63 -17.92
C ASN A 397 3.66 8.46 -17.05
N GLN A 398 4.91 8.58 -17.49
CA GLN A 398 5.96 9.31 -16.76
C GLN A 398 5.68 10.81 -16.68
N ILE A 399 5.14 11.41 -17.74
CA ILE A 399 4.85 12.85 -17.79
C ILE A 399 3.75 13.18 -16.78
N GLN A 400 2.68 12.40 -16.78
CA GLN A 400 1.59 12.57 -15.83
C GLN A 400 2.07 12.36 -14.39
N PHE A 401 2.87 11.34 -14.12
CA PHE A 401 3.45 11.12 -12.80
C PHE A 401 4.27 12.32 -12.32
N LEU A 402 5.21 12.80 -13.14
CA LEU A 402 6.06 13.94 -12.80
C LEU A 402 5.25 15.22 -12.58
N ASN A 403 4.25 15.48 -13.45
CA ASN A 403 3.32 16.60 -13.28
C ASN A 403 2.55 16.52 -11.95
N GLN A 404 2.11 15.32 -11.55
CA GLN A 404 1.39 15.13 -10.30
C GLN A 404 2.23 15.47 -9.07
N ILE A 405 3.55 15.26 -9.11
CA ILE A 405 4.46 15.49 -7.97
C ILE A 405 5.28 16.79 -8.08
N LEU A 406 5.01 17.65 -9.06
CA LEU A 406 5.72 18.92 -9.27
C LEU A 406 5.91 19.77 -7.99
N PRO A 407 4.89 19.93 -7.12
CA PRO A 407 5.06 20.71 -5.89
C PRO A 407 6.20 20.16 -5.01
N VAL A 408 6.35 18.84 -4.92
CA VAL A 408 7.44 18.20 -4.17
C VAL A 408 8.78 18.41 -4.86
N LEU A 409 8.86 18.28 -6.19
CA LEU A 409 10.10 18.52 -6.94
C LEU A 409 10.60 19.96 -6.75
N ASN A 410 9.68 20.92 -6.81
CA ASN A 410 9.97 22.34 -6.61
C ASN A 410 10.41 22.64 -5.17
N ALA A 411 9.76 22.02 -4.17
CA ALA A 411 10.18 22.14 -2.77
C ALA A 411 11.59 21.59 -2.55
N ARG A 412 11.91 20.44 -3.14
CA ARG A 412 13.25 19.84 -3.10
C ARG A 412 14.31 20.75 -3.73
N LEU A 413 14.06 21.27 -4.94
CA LEU A 413 14.99 22.21 -5.60
C LEU A 413 15.20 23.49 -4.80
N LYS A 414 14.12 24.09 -4.28
CA LYS A 414 14.19 25.31 -3.47
C LYS A 414 14.99 25.11 -2.18
N SER A 415 14.91 23.91 -1.57
CA SER A 415 15.69 23.55 -0.39
C SER A 415 17.18 23.30 -0.67
N SER A 416 17.55 23.12 -1.95
CA SER A 416 18.92 22.80 -2.34
C SER A 416 19.79 24.05 -2.46
N VAL A 417 20.88 24.09 -1.67
CA VAL A 417 21.90 25.15 -1.76
C VAL A 417 22.54 25.22 -3.15
N LEU A 418 22.65 24.08 -3.85
CA LEU A 418 23.30 24.00 -5.17
C LEU A 418 22.37 24.41 -6.32
N TYR A 419 21.08 24.08 -6.23
CA TYR A 419 20.16 24.14 -7.37
C TYR A 419 18.95 25.07 -7.18
N ALA A 420 18.83 25.77 -6.05
CA ALA A 420 17.76 26.74 -5.81
C ALA A 420 17.74 27.92 -6.80
N ARG A 421 18.79 28.11 -7.60
CA ARG A 421 18.88 29.13 -8.67
C ARG A 421 19.16 28.54 -10.05
N TYR A 422 19.07 27.21 -10.18
CA TYR A 422 19.36 26.52 -11.43
C TYR A 422 18.41 26.98 -12.54
N ASN A 423 18.97 27.18 -13.73
CA ASN A 423 18.22 27.39 -14.97
C ASN A 423 18.74 26.39 -15.99
N GLY A 424 17.83 25.67 -16.64
CA GLY A 424 18.23 24.68 -17.64
C GLY A 424 17.16 23.63 -17.86
N VAL A 425 17.59 22.54 -18.49
CA VAL A 425 16.71 21.45 -18.89
C VAL A 425 17.18 20.15 -18.25
N VAL A 426 16.22 19.38 -17.74
CA VAL A 426 16.45 18.03 -17.23
C VAL A 426 15.75 17.03 -18.16
N ILE A 427 16.50 16.11 -18.75
CA ILE A 427 15.99 15.10 -19.66
C ILE A 427 16.08 13.72 -19.00
N LEU A 428 14.93 13.07 -18.86
CA LEU A 428 14.78 11.74 -18.28
C LEU A 428 14.29 10.75 -19.34
N ALA A 429 15.21 10.03 -19.98
CA ALA A 429 14.87 9.00 -20.97
C ALA A 429 14.68 7.61 -20.32
N LYS A 430 13.72 6.82 -20.81
CA LYS A 430 13.48 5.41 -20.38
C LYS A 430 14.28 4.36 -21.17
N ASN A 431 15.16 4.80 -22.06
CA ASN A 431 15.98 3.94 -22.91
C ASN A 431 17.31 4.65 -23.18
N TYR A 432 18.35 3.89 -23.50
CA TYR A 432 19.69 4.39 -23.84
C TYR A 432 19.83 4.83 -25.30
N ASN A 433 18.96 4.35 -26.19
CA ASN A 433 19.13 4.56 -27.63
C ASN A 433 18.07 5.47 -28.27
N ASN A 434 16.92 5.65 -27.62
CA ASN A 434 15.81 6.44 -28.14
C ASN A 434 15.18 7.32 -27.04
N GLY A 435 15.00 8.60 -27.34
CA GLY A 435 14.33 9.57 -26.47
C GLY A 435 12.81 9.60 -26.58
N THR A 436 12.19 8.74 -27.40
CA THR A 436 10.72 8.63 -27.45
C THR A 436 10.18 8.38 -26.04
N ASN A 437 9.18 9.18 -25.65
CA ASN A 437 8.57 9.19 -24.30
C ASN A 437 9.53 9.60 -23.16
N ALA A 438 10.66 10.25 -23.46
CA ALA A 438 11.44 10.92 -22.41
C ALA A 438 10.65 12.08 -21.80
N ALA A 439 10.90 12.36 -20.53
CA ALA A 439 10.39 13.56 -19.88
C ALA A 439 11.43 14.68 -19.94
N ILE A 440 11.00 15.85 -20.39
CA ILE A 440 11.80 17.07 -20.39
C ILE A 440 11.20 18.02 -19.35
N LEU A 441 11.98 18.30 -18.31
CA LEU A 441 11.62 19.28 -17.28
C LEU A 441 12.39 20.58 -17.57
N SER A 442 11.69 21.66 -17.86
CA SER A 442 12.28 22.99 -17.92
C SER A 442 12.33 23.58 -16.52
N VAL A 443 13.52 24.02 -16.09
CA VAL A 443 13.74 24.57 -14.76
C VAL A 443 14.17 26.03 -14.87
N GLU A 444 13.47 26.91 -14.18
CA GLU A 444 13.79 28.33 -14.08
C GLU A 444 13.90 28.71 -12.61
N LYS A 445 15.05 29.28 -12.22
CA LYS A 445 15.33 29.72 -10.84
C LYS A 445 14.98 28.66 -9.78
N GLY A 446 15.35 27.41 -10.04
CA GLY A 446 15.07 26.27 -9.14
C GLY A 446 13.61 25.83 -9.08
N VAL A 447 12.79 26.19 -10.07
CA VAL A 447 11.39 25.77 -10.18
C VAL A 447 11.18 25.06 -11.53
N VAL A 448 10.63 23.87 -11.51
CA VAL A 448 10.18 23.17 -12.71
C VAL A 448 8.93 23.88 -13.23
N VAL A 449 9.04 24.55 -14.37
CA VAL A 449 7.96 25.34 -14.99
C VAL A 449 7.14 24.55 -16.00
N SER A 450 7.68 23.45 -16.52
CA SER A 450 6.96 22.55 -17.43
C SER A 450 7.54 21.15 -17.43
N VAL A 451 6.69 20.16 -17.73
CA VAL A 451 7.10 18.78 -18.04
C VAL A 451 6.48 18.39 -19.37
N THR A 452 7.32 18.10 -20.36
CA THR A 452 6.89 17.83 -21.74
C THR A 452 7.52 16.55 -22.28
N THR A 453 6.97 16.05 -23.39
CA THR A 453 7.59 14.98 -24.19
C THR A 453 8.31 15.64 -25.37
N PRO A 454 9.50 15.16 -25.75
CA PRO A 454 10.15 15.67 -26.94
C PRO A 454 9.39 15.34 -28.22
N SER A 455 9.42 16.26 -29.18
CA SER A 455 9.02 16.01 -30.56
C SER A 455 10.03 15.11 -31.29
N ASP A 456 11.35 15.30 -31.04
CA ASP A 456 12.45 14.46 -31.55
C ASP A 456 13.70 14.59 -30.65
N VAL A 457 13.97 13.61 -29.77
CA VAL A 457 15.23 13.59 -28.96
C VAL A 457 16.14 12.46 -29.42
N THR A 458 17.33 12.86 -29.90
CA THR A 458 18.44 11.94 -30.14
C THR A 458 19.35 11.93 -28.92
N ILE A 459 19.34 10.83 -28.16
CA ILE A 459 20.09 10.69 -26.89
C ILE A 459 21.57 11.06 -27.04
N LYS A 460 22.23 10.66 -28.13
CA LYS A 460 23.65 10.94 -28.35
C LYS A 460 23.99 12.43 -28.44
N THR A 461 23.06 13.25 -28.92
CA THR A 461 23.23 14.70 -29.04
C THR A 461 23.03 15.34 -27.67
N GLU A 462 21.94 15.00 -27.00
CA GLU A 462 21.59 15.53 -25.69
C GLU A 462 22.63 15.16 -24.62
N GLN A 463 23.15 13.94 -24.64
CA GLN A 463 24.17 13.49 -23.69
C GLN A 463 25.45 14.36 -23.71
N LYS A 464 25.77 14.99 -24.85
CA LYS A 464 27.00 15.79 -25.02
C LYS A 464 26.84 17.25 -24.63
N ASN A 465 25.63 17.73 -24.35
CA ASN A 465 25.41 19.10 -23.97
C ASN A 465 25.74 19.29 -22.47
N PRO A 466 26.79 20.06 -22.12
CA PRO A 466 27.21 20.23 -20.73
C PRO A 466 26.28 21.16 -19.92
N GLU A 467 25.40 21.91 -20.57
CA GLU A 467 24.50 22.88 -19.91
C GLU A 467 23.20 22.24 -19.39
N GLN A 468 22.97 20.96 -19.68
CA GLN A 468 21.76 20.26 -19.30
C GLN A 468 22.03 19.03 -18.44
N VAL A 469 21.03 18.69 -17.63
CA VAL A 469 21.02 17.46 -16.86
C VAL A 469 20.42 16.38 -17.75
N PHE A 470 21.20 15.37 -18.09
CA PHE A 470 20.76 14.27 -18.93
C PHE A 470 20.92 12.94 -18.20
N VAL A 471 19.84 12.18 -18.12
CA VAL A 471 19.85 10.81 -17.59
C VAL A 471 19.03 9.91 -18.51
N ALA A 472 19.68 8.85 -18.99
CA ALA A 472 19.00 7.72 -19.62
C ALA A 472 18.97 6.54 -18.66
N LEU A 473 17.77 6.08 -18.36
CA LEU A 473 17.50 5.03 -17.39
C LEU A 473 17.33 3.69 -18.10
N GLY A 474 17.81 2.62 -17.47
CA GLY A 474 17.44 1.26 -17.84
C GLY A 474 15.94 1.02 -17.66
N LYS A 475 15.44 -0.02 -18.33
CA LYS A 475 14.01 -0.35 -18.53
C LYS A 475 13.06 0.07 -17.40
N THR A 476 13.39 -0.26 -16.15
CA THR A 476 12.56 0.01 -14.96
C THR A 476 13.32 0.69 -13.82
N SER A 477 14.50 1.23 -14.10
CA SER A 477 15.31 1.93 -13.09
C SER A 477 14.67 3.26 -12.66
N LEU A 478 13.72 3.78 -13.45
CA LEU A 478 12.94 4.97 -13.10
C LEU A 478 12.14 4.75 -11.82
N GLU A 479 11.40 3.66 -11.72
CA GLU A 479 10.55 3.33 -10.57
C GLU A 479 11.38 3.28 -9.28
N ARG A 480 12.54 2.61 -9.34
CA ARG A 480 13.48 2.52 -8.21
C ARG A 480 13.95 3.91 -7.76
N MET A 481 14.18 4.81 -8.70
CA MET A 481 14.64 6.17 -8.41
C MET A 481 13.54 7.04 -7.84
N VAL A 482 12.41 7.18 -8.54
CA VAL A 482 11.37 8.14 -8.15
C VAL A 482 10.60 7.73 -6.90
N LEU A 483 10.60 6.44 -6.57
CA LEU A 483 10.07 5.89 -5.32
C LEU A 483 11.14 5.82 -4.21
N GLY A 484 12.30 6.46 -4.41
CA GLY A 484 13.36 6.62 -3.41
C GLY A 484 14.01 5.32 -2.94
N PHE A 485 13.86 4.22 -3.69
CA PHE A 485 14.47 2.94 -3.38
C PHE A 485 15.97 2.92 -3.71
N ARG A 486 16.37 3.67 -4.74
CA ARG A 486 17.76 3.91 -5.15
C ARG A 486 17.94 5.36 -5.54
N THR A 487 19.11 5.92 -5.28
CA THR A 487 19.46 7.24 -5.85
C THR A 487 19.96 7.08 -7.29
N CYS A 488 19.99 8.17 -8.06
CA CYS A 488 20.57 8.11 -9.40
C CYS A 488 22.07 7.82 -9.35
N SER A 489 22.79 8.32 -8.33
CA SER A 489 24.20 7.96 -8.10
C SER A 489 24.39 6.46 -7.87
N GLU A 490 23.53 5.82 -7.06
CA GLU A 490 23.61 4.37 -6.81
C GLU A 490 23.34 3.57 -8.08
N LEU A 491 22.36 4.00 -8.88
CA LEU A 491 22.07 3.37 -10.16
C LEU A 491 23.22 3.54 -11.17
N LEU A 492 23.96 4.66 -11.10
CA LEU A 492 25.14 4.92 -11.93
C LEU A 492 26.29 3.96 -11.55
N GLU A 493 26.53 3.76 -10.26
CA GLU A 493 27.53 2.80 -9.76
C GLU A 493 27.20 1.35 -10.17
N LEU A 494 25.91 1.02 -10.26
CA LEU A 494 25.42 -0.29 -10.72
C LEU A 494 25.43 -0.45 -12.26
N ASN A 495 25.83 0.58 -13.01
CA ASN A 495 25.74 0.63 -14.48
C ASN A 495 24.31 0.42 -15.01
N GLU A 496 23.28 0.81 -14.25
CA GLU A 496 21.87 0.76 -14.66
C GLU A 496 21.39 2.07 -15.30
N VAL A 497 22.21 3.12 -15.31
CA VAL A 497 21.88 4.43 -15.93
C VAL A 497 23.08 4.99 -16.69
N MET A 498 22.79 5.78 -17.72
CA MET A 498 23.79 6.58 -18.42
C MET A 498 23.58 8.05 -18.05
N ALA A 499 24.51 8.61 -17.29
CA ALA A 499 24.49 9.99 -16.82
C ALA A 499 25.91 10.47 -16.49
N SER A 500 26.13 11.78 -16.49
CA SER A 500 27.33 12.35 -15.84
C SER A 500 27.17 12.32 -14.32
N THR A 501 28.27 12.35 -13.56
CA THR A 501 28.22 12.46 -12.09
C THR A 501 27.43 13.69 -11.64
N TYR A 502 27.56 14.81 -12.35
CA TYR A 502 26.77 16.01 -12.10
C TYR A 502 25.27 15.76 -12.27
N SER A 503 24.86 15.12 -13.37
CA SER A 503 23.45 14.83 -13.64
C SER A 503 22.85 13.88 -12.60
N ALA A 504 23.62 12.86 -12.18
CA ALA A 504 23.20 11.95 -11.13
C ALA A 504 23.00 12.68 -9.79
N LYS A 505 23.92 13.57 -9.40
CA LYS A 505 23.77 14.39 -8.18
C LYS A 505 22.58 15.35 -8.24
N PHE A 506 22.27 15.90 -9.42
CA PHE A 506 21.06 16.70 -9.59
C PHE A 506 19.81 15.85 -9.34
N LEU A 507 19.74 14.64 -9.90
CA LEU A 507 18.59 13.75 -9.67
C LEU A 507 18.50 13.23 -8.24
N ASP A 508 19.62 13.05 -7.53
CA ASP A 508 19.58 12.68 -6.11
C ASP A 508 18.90 13.75 -5.24
N ILE A 509 18.87 15.01 -5.68
CA ILE A 509 18.11 16.08 -5.02
C ILE A 509 16.62 15.96 -5.35
N LEU A 510 16.28 15.69 -6.61
CA LEU A 510 14.87 15.55 -7.02
C LEU A 510 14.23 14.26 -6.48
N PHE A 511 15.01 13.18 -6.39
CA PHE A 511 14.59 11.83 -6.04
C PHE A 511 15.59 11.21 -5.05
N PRO A 512 15.62 11.73 -3.81
CA PRO A 512 16.51 11.20 -2.78
C PRO A 512 16.08 9.79 -2.38
N ARG A 513 16.97 9.08 -1.68
CA ARG A 513 16.59 7.85 -0.98
C ARG A 513 15.56 8.19 0.09
N MET A 514 14.42 7.51 0.06
CA MET A 514 13.35 7.71 1.03
C MET A 514 13.74 7.13 2.39
N ARG A 515 13.38 7.85 3.46
CA ARG A 515 13.70 7.48 4.85
C ARG A 515 12.96 6.24 5.32
N ASN A 516 11.70 6.12 4.92
CA ASN A 516 10.89 4.93 5.12
C ASN A 516 10.28 4.52 3.78
N ASP A 517 10.31 3.22 3.51
CA ASP A 517 9.75 2.61 2.31
C ASP A 517 8.60 1.64 2.63
N TYR A 518 8.04 1.74 3.85
CA TYR A 518 6.90 0.92 4.24
C TYR A 518 5.58 1.46 3.66
N ILE A 519 5.26 1.00 2.46
CA ILE A 519 3.97 1.29 1.82
C ILE A 519 2.96 0.20 2.18
N SER A 520 1.86 0.58 2.81
CA SER A 520 0.71 -0.30 3.08
C SER A 520 -0.45 0.00 2.14
N GLY A 521 -0.73 -0.88 1.17
CA GLY A 521 -1.89 -0.69 0.28
C GLY A 521 -3.24 -0.85 0.99
N LEU A 522 -4.31 -0.45 0.31
CA LEU A 522 -5.70 -0.80 0.66
C LEU A 522 -5.90 -2.31 0.52
N ASP A 523 -5.57 -3.05 1.58
CA ASP A 523 -5.89 -4.46 1.79
C ASP A 523 -7.31 -4.63 2.32
#